data_AF-A0A925KJE2-F1
#
_entry.id   AF-A0A925KJE2-F1
#
_cell.length_a   1.000
_cell.length_b   1.000
_cell.length_c   1.000
_cell.angle_alpha   90.00
_cell.angle_beta   90.00
_cell.angle_gamma   90.00
#
_symmetry.space_group_name_H-M   'P 1'
#
loop_
_entity.id
_entity.type
_entity.pdbx_description
1 polymer ?
#
loop_
_entity_poly.entity_id
_entity_poly.type
_entity_poly.pdbx_seq_one_letter_code
_entity_poly.pdbx_strand_id
1 'polypeptide(L)' 'MTEVMPSHIGFIIDGNRRWAKKHGLPAYVGHLAGYNAIQE' A
#
# COMPACT_ATOMS: atom_id res chain seq x y z
N MET A 1 -5.69 10.65 -31.01
CA MET A 1 -4.59 9.79 -30.49
C MET A 1 -5.22 8.86 -29.48
N THR A 2 -5.12 7.55 -29.69
CA THR A 2 -5.61 6.55 -28.72
C THR A 2 -4.67 6.53 -27.53
N GLU A 3 -5.19 6.72 -26.31
CA GLU A 3 -4.40 6.52 -25.10
C GLU A 3 -3.94 5.06 -25.02
N VAL A 4 -2.64 4.88 -24.84
CA VAL A 4 -2.04 3.56 -24.66
C VAL A 4 -2.07 3.23 -23.17
N MET A 5 -2.98 2.36 -22.77
CA MET A 5 -3.10 1.89 -21.39
C MET A 5 -2.19 0.67 -21.14
N PRO A 6 -1.52 0.60 -19.97
CA PRO A 6 -0.71 -0.56 -19.62
C PRO A 6 -1.58 -1.81 -19.40
N SER A 7 -1.14 -2.96 -19.93
CA SER A 7 -1.86 -4.24 -19.76
C SER A 7 -1.62 -4.92 -18.41
N HIS A 8 -0.59 -4.48 -17.66
CA HIS A 8 -0.24 -5.04 -16.36
C HIS A 8 0.52 -4.02 -15.53
N ILE A 9 0.18 -3.93 -14.23
CA ILE A 9 0.84 -3.06 -13.26
C ILE A 9 1.16 -3.89 -12.02
N GLY A 10 2.40 -3.78 -11.53
CA GLY A 10 2.83 -4.33 -10.25
C GLY A 10 3.11 -3.24 -9.23
N PHE A 11 2.79 -3.49 -7.96
CA PHE A 11 3.01 -2.55 -6.87
C PHE A 11 4.00 -3.11 -5.83
N ILE A 12 4.89 -2.26 -5.34
CA ILE A 12 5.71 -2.54 -4.15
C ILE A 12 5.08 -1.80 -2.98
N ILE A 13 4.52 -2.56 -2.04
CA ILE A 13 3.74 -1.99 -0.94
C ILE A 13 4.64 -1.86 0.28
N ASP A 14 5.41 -0.77 0.26
CA ASP A 14 6.32 -0.36 1.33
C ASP A 14 5.72 0.78 2.17
N GLY A 15 6.29 1.03 3.34
CA GLY A 15 5.96 2.17 4.20
C GLY A 15 5.06 1.82 5.38
N ASN A 16 4.49 0.62 5.42
CA ASN A 16 3.57 0.15 6.48
C ASN A 16 4.08 0.41 7.91
N ARG A 17 5.36 0.09 8.17
CA ARG A 17 5.98 0.31 9.49
C ARG A 17 6.16 1.80 9.82
N ARG A 18 6.50 2.62 8.82
CA ARG A 18 6.65 4.08 8.97
C ARG A 18 5.29 4.73 9.21
N TRP A 19 4.26 4.28 8.49
CA TRP A 19 2.88 4.70 8.70
C TRP A 19 2.42 4.37 10.13
N ALA A 20 2.63 3.15 10.62
CA ALA A 20 2.27 2.78 11.99
C ALA A 20 2.97 3.66 13.03
N LYS A 21 4.29 3.89 12.86
CA LYS A 21 5.08 4.76 13.73
C LYS A 21 4.53 6.20 13.77
N LYS A 22 4.15 6.76 12.61
CA LYS A 22 3.57 8.12 12.53
C LYS A 22 2.27 8.26 13.32
N HIS A 23 1.51 7.17 13.47
CA HIS A 23 0.24 7.14 14.20
C HIS A 23 0.38 6.64 15.64
N GLY A 24 1.61 6.38 16.13
CA GLY A 24 1.82 5.81 17.46
C GLY A 24 1.30 4.37 17.61
N LEU A 25 1.15 3.65 16.50
CA LEU A 25 0.59 2.30 16.46
C LEU A 25 1.68 1.22 16.40
N PRO A 26 1.40 0.01 16.91
CA PRO A 26 2.27 -1.14 16.71
C PRO A 26 2.47 -1.48 15.22
N ALA A 27 3.63 -2.07 14.88
CA ALA A 27 3.99 -2.38 13.50
C ALA A 27 2.97 -3.29 12.77
N TYR A 28 2.36 -4.25 13.48
CA TYR A 28 1.37 -5.17 12.89
C TYR A 28 0.12 -4.43 12.39
N VAL A 29 -0.24 -3.30 13.00
CA VAL A 29 -1.37 -2.48 12.55
C VAL A 29 -1.06 -1.83 11.20
N GLY A 30 0.19 -1.42 10.99
CA GLY A 30 0.65 -0.95 9.68
C GLY A 30 0.63 -2.04 8.61
N HIS A 31 0.97 -3.28 8.97
CA HIS A 31 0.87 -4.41 8.04
C HIS A 31 -0.59 -4.71 7.66
N LEU A 32 -1.51 -4.66 8.62
CA LEU A 32 -2.94 -4.83 8.37
C LEU A 32 -3.50 -3.70 7.48
N ALA A 33 -3.11 -2.45 7.75
CA ALA A 33 -3.49 -1.31 6.91
C ALA A 33 -2.99 -1.47 5.47
N GLY A 34 -1.73 -1.89 5.30
CA GLY A 34 -1.16 -2.18 3.97
C GLY A 34 -1.87 -3.31 3.24
N TYR A 35 -2.35 -4.34 3.95
CA TYR A 35 -3.16 -5.41 3.36
C TYR A 35 -4.55 -4.89 2.93
N ASN A 36 -5.23 -4.15 3.81
CA ASN A 36 -6.57 -3.62 3.53
C ASN A 36 -6.57 -2.68 2.31
N ALA A 37 -5.52 -1.88 2.14
CA ALA A 37 -5.36 -0.96 1.01
C ALA A 37 -5.22 -1.65 -0.37
N ILE A 38 -5.02 -2.97 -0.40
CA ILE A 38 -4.97 -3.78 -1.63
C ILE A 38 -6.31 -4.46 -1.90
N GLN A 39 -7.12 -4.65 -0.86
CA GLN A 39 -8.41 -5.33 -0.97
C GLN A 39 -9.53 -4.39 -1.44
N GLU A 40 -9.36 -3.07 -1.28
CA GLU A 40 -10.21 -2.01 -1.88
C GLU A 40 -9.76 -1.69 -3.31
#